data_AF-A0A959AZK7-F1
#
_entry.id   AF-A0A959AZK7-F1
#
_cell.length_a   1.000
_cell.length_b   1.000
_cell.length_c   1.000
_cell.angle_alpha   90.00
_cell.angle_beta   90.00
_cell.angle_gamma   90.00
#
_symmetry.space_group_name_H-M   'P 1'
#
loop_
_entity.id
_entity.type
_entity.pdbx_description
1 polymer ?
#
loop_
_entity_poly.entity_id
_entity_poly.type
_entity_poly.pdbx_seq_one_letter_code
_entity_poly.pdbx_strand_id
1 'polypeptide(L)'
;MPFKYLLGGSAFLVLVLATACQRNSEDQKKPQLFAELFVRYLEAERELKATATFFEGDSIQTASPKTFSGGVSFQGSGMEARPLPGGVVRYTLQQNADYSAAFPFRFPSNNGQKQEYTLAMLPIDTFYIIDGKASKSQGMSLYAQGGQLQAGESLVFLFNDANNRAYSFTLEGPTNGEEYRISAQQLEGLEPGPHQLYLVRKKRMAEKKPGVSILADVEFYTRLVEVEVEQ
;
A
#
# COMPACT_ATOMS: atom_id res chain seq x y z
N MET A 1 14.41 56.78 -81.86
CA MET A 1 14.45 55.63 -82.80
C MET A 1 15.91 55.22 -82.99
N PRO A 2 16.26 53.97 -83.36
CA PRO A 2 15.41 52.78 -83.58
C PRO A 2 15.82 51.49 -82.81
N PHE A 3 14.91 50.51 -82.77
CA PHE A 3 15.09 49.04 -82.60
C PHE A 3 15.66 48.49 -81.25
N LYS A 4 15.13 47.42 -80.59
CA LYS A 4 14.69 46.04 -80.99
C LYS A 4 15.88 45.11 -81.33
N TYR A 5 15.96 43.81 -81.02
CA TYR A 5 15.10 42.69 -80.53
C TYR A 5 16.07 41.59 -79.93
N LEU A 6 15.76 40.43 -79.31
CA LEU A 6 14.58 39.70 -78.78
C LEU A 6 15.08 38.51 -77.90
N LEU A 7 14.22 37.92 -77.03
CA LEU A 7 14.39 36.60 -76.36
C LEU A 7 15.59 36.46 -75.37
N GLY A 8 15.64 35.51 -74.43
CA GLY A 8 14.62 34.55 -73.96
C GLY A 8 15.27 33.45 -73.11
N GLY A 9 14.73 33.14 -71.92
CA GLY A 9 15.31 32.13 -71.02
C GLY A 9 14.42 31.83 -69.81
N SER A 10 13.93 30.59 -69.72
CA SER A 10 12.91 30.19 -68.72
C SER A 10 13.50 30.02 -67.32
N ALA A 11 13.19 30.95 -66.41
CA ALA A 11 13.44 30.79 -64.98
C ALA A 11 12.46 29.79 -64.34
N PHE A 12 12.62 28.50 -64.63
CA PHE A 12 11.81 27.43 -64.05
C PHE A 12 12.28 27.14 -62.61
N LEU A 13 11.95 28.05 -61.69
CA LEU A 13 12.29 27.92 -60.27
C LEU A 13 11.49 26.75 -59.67
N VAL A 14 12.14 25.58 -59.59
CA VAL A 14 11.56 24.38 -58.97
C VAL A 14 11.34 24.67 -57.49
N LEU A 15 10.10 24.99 -57.14
CA LEU A 15 9.68 25.21 -55.76
C LEU A 15 9.65 23.85 -55.04
N VAL A 16 10.81 23.40 -54.56
CA VAL A 16 10.92 22.20 -53.72
C VAL A 16 10.16 22.48 -52.43
N LEU A 17 8.90 22.01 -52.39
CA LEU A 17 8.11 21.93 -51.18
C LEU A 17 8.82 20.96 -50.25
N ALA A 18 9.70 21.52 -49.41
CA ALA A 18 10.23 20.83 -48.25
C ALA A 18 9.06 20.59 -47.29
N THR A 19 8.33 19.50 -47.51
CA THR A 19 7.48 18.85 -46.54
C THR A 19 8.37 18.38 -45.40
N ALA A 20 8.75 19.34 -44.54
CA ALA A 20 9.34 19.07 -43.27
C ALA A 20 8.35 18.19 -42.52
N CYS A 21 8.62 16.87 -42.51
CA CYS A 21 7.86 15.94 -41.72
C CYS A 21 7.95 16.45 -40.28
N GLN A 22 6.84 17.02 -39.79
CA GLN A 22 6.57 17.13 -38.38
C GLN A 22 6.48 15.70 -37.88
N ARG A 23 7.66 15.13 -37.61
CA ARG A 23 7.83 13.89 -36.89
C ARG A 23 7.25 14.17 -35.54
N ASN A 24 5.96 13.86 -35.38
CA ASN A 24 5.29 13.88 -34.09
C ASN A 24 6.26 13.26 -33.12
N SER A 25 6.71 14.04 -32.15
CA SER A 25 7.45 13.54 -31.02
C SER A 25 6.52 12.55 -30.35
N GLU A 26 6.75 11.26 -30.61
CA GLU A 26 6.16 10.18 -29.84
C GLU A 26 6.40 10.55 -28.39
N ASP A 27 5.31 10.69 -27.63
CA ASP A 27 5.36 11.13 -26.24
C ASP A 27 6.34 10.20 -25.50
N GLN A 28 7.54 10.69 -25.23
CA GLN A 28 8.56 9.94 -24.52
C GLN A 28 8.02 9.73 -23.12
N LYS A 29 7.39 8.57 -22.91
CA LYS A 29 6.78 8.18 -21.65
C LYS A 29 7.85 8.33 -20.58
N LYS A 30 7.67 9.35 -19.74
CA LYS A 30 8.59 9.61 -18.65
C LYS A 30 8.54 8.40 -17.73
N PRO A 31 9.70 7.87 -17.29
CA PRO A 31 9.73 6.63 -16.53
C PRO A 31 8.86 6.77 -15.28
N GLN A 32 8.06 5.74 -15.01
CA GLN A 32 7.14 5.72 -13.90
C GLN A 32 7.89 5.33 -12.62
N LEU A 33 7.65 6.09 -11.55
CA LEU A 33 8.03 5.68 -10.21
C LEU A 33 7.06 4.61 -9.72
N PHE A 34 7.57 3.52 -9.19
CA PHE A 34 6.81 2.51 -8.46
C PHE A 34 7.22 2.58 -6.99
N ALA A 35 6.26 2.84 -6.10
CA ALA A 35 6.46 2.90 -4.67
C ALA A 35 5.74 1.74 -3.97
N GLU A 36 6.45 1.03 -3.12
CA GLU A 36 5.93 0.02 -2.20
C GLU A 36 5.99 0.60 -0.79
N LEU A 37 4.83 0.76 -0.15
CA LEU A 37 4.71 1.37 1.17
C LEU A 37 4.10 0.38 2.16
N PHE A 38 4.67 0.28 3.36
CA PHE A 38 4.17 -0.61 4.39
C PHE A 38 4.15 0.08 5.75
N VAL A 39 3.06 -0.08 6.49
CA VAL A 39 2.92 0.39 7.87
C VAL A 39 2.35 -0.74 8.73
N ARG A 40 2.98 -0.97 9.88
CA ARG A 40 2.48 -1.87 10.92
C ARG A 40 2.42 -1.12 12.25
N TYR A 41 1.31 -1.25 12.96
CA TYR A 41 1.19 -0.84 14.35
C TYR A 41 0.87 -2.04 15.24
N LEU A 42 1.53 -2.11 16.41
CA LEU A 42 1.27 -3.09 17.46
C LEU A 42 0.73 -2.38 18.71
N GLU A 43 -0.51 -2.66 19.09
CA GLU A 43 -1.24 -1.89 20.11
C GLU A 43 -0.87 -2.24 21.57
N ALA A 44 -0.30 -3.42 21.79
CA ALA A 44 0.21 -3.82 23.10
C ALA A 44 1.56 -3.12 23.41
N GLU A 45 2.47 -3.11 22.45
CA GLU A 45 3.81 -2.49 22.56
C GLU A 45 3.80 -0.98 22.30
N ARG A 46 2.74 -0.45 21.67
CA ARG A 46 2.71 0.90 21.04
C ARG A 46 3.84 1.08 20.02
N GLU A 47 4.23 0.00 19.33
CA GLU A 47 5.24 0.05 18.27
C GLU A 47 4.60 0.48 16.95
N LEU A 48 5.10 1.57 16.36
CA LEU A 48 4.82 1.97 14.99
C LEU A 48 6.04 1.70 14.11
N LYS A 49 5.84 0.90 13.06
CA LYS A 49 6.86 0.56 12.06
C LYS A 49 6.40 0.96 10.67
N ALA A 50 7.25 1.66 9.93
CA ALA A 50 7.03 2.05 8.54
C ALA A 50 8.22 1.63 7.67
N THR A 51 7.94 1.19 6.44
CA THR A 51 8.98 0.97 5.43
C THR A 51 8.53 1.43 4.05
N ALA A 52 9.48 1.87 3.23
CA ALA A 52 9.25 2.20 1.82
C ALA A 52 10.36 1.63 0.92
N THR A 53 9.98 1.08 -0.23
CA THR A 53 10.87 0.66 -1.33
C THR A 53 10.42 1.33 -2.63
N PHE A 54 11.37 1.64 -3.52
CA PHE A 54 11.10 2.42 -4.74
C PHE A 54 11.85 1.86 -5.95
N PHE A 55 11.20 1.91 -7.11
CA PHE A 55 11.74 1.49 -8.41
C PHE A 55 11.33 2.48 -9.51
N GLU A 56 12.08 2.54 -10.61
CA GLU A 56 11.82 3.45 -11.73
C GLU A 56 11.98 2.73 -13.08
N GLY A 57 11.00 2.89 -13.97
CA GLY A 57 11.03 2.33 -15.34
C GLY A 57 9.68 2.42 -16.04
N ASP A 58 9.54 1.75 -17.20
CA ASP A 58 8.29 1.75 -17.97
C ASP A 58 7.23 0.78 -17.43
N SER A 59 7.66 -0.23 -16.68
CA SER A 59 6.82 -1.25 -16.04
C SER A 59 7.51 -1.76 -14.77
N ILE A 60 6.76 -2.29 -13.79
CA ILE A 60 7.38 -2.88 -12.59
C ILE A 60 8.29 -4.08 -12.91
N GLN A 61 8.03 -4.78 -14.03
CA GLN A 61 8.86 -5.89 -14.52
C GLN A 61 10.20 -5.43 -15.12
N THR A 62 10.32 -4.16 -15.52
CA THR A 62 11.53 -3.58 -16.12
C THR A 62 12.13 -2.43 -15.30
N ALA A 63 11.55 -2.12 -14.15
CA ALA A 63 11.98 -1.02 -13.29
C ALA A 63 13.25 -1.38 -12.51
N SER A 64 14.19 -0.43 -12.45
CA SER A 64 15.40 -0.55 -11.63
C SER A 64 15.21 0.09 -10.25
N PRO A 65 15.89 -0.36 -9.18
CA PRO A 65 15.75 0.23 -7.86
C PRO A 65 16.10 1.73 -7.84
N LYS A 66 15.26 2.53 -7.18
CA LYS A 66 15.40 4.00 -7.09
C LYS A 66 15.85 4.41 -5.69
N THR A 67 16.78 5.36 -5.63
CA THR A 67 17.24 5.97 -4.38
C THR A 67 17.05 7.49 -4.42
N PHE A 68 16.98 8.11 -3.23
CA PHE A 68 16.75 9.54 -3.08
C PHE A 68 17.83 10.14 -2.17
N SER A 69 18.65 11.05 -2.71
CA SER A 69 19.72 11.73 -1.97
C SER A 69 19.20 12.65 -0.85
N GLY A 70 17.97 13.17 -1.00
CA GLY A 70 17.25 13.89 0.07
C GLY A 70 16.56 12.97 1.09
N GLY A 71 16.75 11.65 0.99
CA GLY A 71 16.09 10.66 1.84
C GLY A 71 14.59 10.52 1.59
N VAL A 72 13.94 9.81 2.51
CA VAL A 72 12.49 9.63 2.60
C VAL A 72 12.08 9.90 4.04
N SER A 73 10.87 10.40 4.26
CA SER A 73 10.34 10.69 5.60
C SER A 73 8.94 10.15 5.79
N PHE A 74 8.59 9.85 7.05
CA PHE A 74 7.31 9.29 7.48
C PHE A 74 6.83 10.06 8.70
N GLN A 75 5.59 10.58 8.67
CA GLN A 75 5.04 11.46 9.72
C GLN A 75 5.94 12.69 10.04
N GLY A 76 6.79 13.10 9.09
CA GLY A 76 7.75 14.19 9.24
C GLY A 76 9.14 13.77 9.71
N SER A 77 9.28 12.60 10.33
CA SER A 77 10.57 12.01 10.73
C SER A 77 11.32 11.41 9.55
N GLY A 78 12.64 11.58 9.48
CA GLY A 78 13.47 10.93 8.48
C GLY A 78 13.52 9.40 8.67
N MET A 79 13.53 8.66 7.57
CA MET A 79 13.64 7.19 7.57
C MET A 79 15.09 6.76 7.29
N GLU A 80 15.56 5.75 8.01
CA GLU A 80 16.88 5.16 7.81
C GLU A 80 16.94 4.38 6.49
N ALA A 81 17.90 4.68 5.63
CA ALA A 81 18.08 4.03 4.34
C ALA A 81 18.95 2.77 4.46
N ARG A 82 18.33 1.57 4.45
CA ARG A 82 19.05 0.29 4.53
C ARG A 82 19.20 -0.37 3.15
N PRO A 83 20.43 -0.62 2.67
CA PRO A 83 20.64 -1.38 1.43
C PRO A 83 20.31 -2.86 1.63
N LEU A 84 19.79 -3.49 0.59
CA LEU A 84 19.41 -4.90 0.50
C LEU A 84 20.10 -5.58 -0.70
N PRO A 85 20.15 -6.92 -0.74
CA PRO A 85 20.59 -7.65 -1.93
C PRO A 85 19.85 -7.20 -3.20
N GLY A 86 20.54 -7.22 -4.35
CA GLY A 86 20.00 -6.73 -5.61
C GLY A 86 20.02 -5.20 -5.77
N GLY A 87 20.63 -4.44 -4.85
CA GLY A 87 20.77 -2.98 -4.95
C GLY A 87 19.51 -2.20 -4.54
N VAL A 88 18.49 -2.88 -4.02
CA VAL A 88 17.30 -2.24 -3.45
C VAL A 88 17.68 -1.50 -2.17
N VAL A 89 17.14 -0.29 -1.96
CA VAL A 89 17.22 0.41 -0.68
C VAL A 89 15.85 0.46 -0.06
N ARG A 90 15.73 -0.10 1.15
CA ARG A 90 14.52 0.00 1.98
C ARG A 90 14.72 1.11 3.00
N TYR A 91 13.90 2.15 2.90
CA TYR A 91 13.77 3.15 3.93
C TYR A 91 12.96 2.56 5.08
N THR A 92 13.39 2.73 6.33
CA THR A 92 12.69 2.20 7.50
C THR A 92 12.62 3.21 8.64
N LEU A 93 11.52 3.19 9.38
CA LEU A 93 11.36 3.85 10.67
C LEU A 93 10.66 2.85 11.60
N GLN A 94 11.10 2.79 12.85
CA GLN A 94 10.49 1.98 13.91
C GLN A 94 10.63 2.78 15.21
N GLN A 95 9.51 3.09 15.86
CA GLN A 95 9.46 3.95 17.05
C GLN A 95 8.28 3.56 17.94
N ASN A 96 8.34 3.91 19.22
CA ASN A 96 7.17 3.85 20.09
C ASN A 96 6.35 5.13 19.92
N ALA A 97 5.07 5.00 19.60
CA ALA A 97 4.16 6.12 19.32
C ALA A 97 2.72 5.70 19.58
N ASP A 98 1.79 6.67 19.68
CA ASP A 98 0.36 6.38 19.66
C ASP A 98 -0.15 6.19 18.22
N TYR A 99 -1.24 5.45 18.07
CA TYR A 99 -1.85 5.23 16.75
C TYR A 99 -2.33 6.54 16.14
N SER A 100 -2.17 6.67 14.83
CA SER A 100 -2.81 7.70 14.03
C SER A 100 -3.48 7.05 12.83
N ALA A 101 -4.71 7.46 12.51
CA ALA A 101 -5.42 6.96 11.33
C ALA A 101 -4.83 7.48 9.99
N ALA A 102 -3.75 8.28 10.03
CA ALA A 102 -3.10 8.86 8.86
C ALA A 102 -1.57 8.68 8.87
N PHE A 103 -1.05 8.20 7.74
CA PHE A 103 0.36 7.82 7.58
C PHE A 103 1.00 8.52 6.36
N PRO A 104 1.34 9.82 6.47
CA PRO A 104 2.00 10.57 5.40
C PRO A 104 3.46 10.15 5.23
N PHE A 105 3.74 9.47 4.11
CA PHE A 105 5.08 9.33 3.54
C PHE A 105 5.40 10.55 2.67
N ARG A 106 6.64 11.05 2.72
CA ARG A 106 7.13 12.11 1.84
C ARG A 106 8.48 11.75 1.23
N PHE A 107 8.58 11.87 -0.09
CA PHE A 107 9.75 11.52 -0.89
C PHE A 107 9.90 12.49 -2.08
N PRO A 108 11.12 12.68 -2.64
CA PRO A 108 11.30 13.50 -3.83
C PRO A 108 10.65 12.89 -5.09
N SER A 109 10.11 13.72 -5.97
CA SER A 109 9.82 13.36 -7.36
C SER A 109 11.02 13.59 -8.27
N ASN A 110 10.95 13.07 -9.50
CA ASN A 110 12.00 13.16 -10.53
C ASN A 110 12.37 14.59 -10.98
N ASN A 111 11.58 15.60 -10.58
CA ASN A 111 11.87 17.03 -10.78
C ASN A 111 12.34 17.74 -9.49
N GLY A 112 12.68 17.01 -8.44
CA GLY A 112 13.17 17.56 -7.16
C GLY A 112 12.09 18.16 -6.24
N GLN A 113 10.83 18.20 -6.66
CA GLN A 113 9.71 18.58 -5.78
C GLN A 113 9.46 17.49 -4.72
N LYS A 114 8.78 17.83 -3.62
CA LYS A 114 8.36 16.85 -2.61
C LYS A 114 6.99 16.30 -2.98
N GLN A 115 6.89 14.98 -3.13
CA GLN A 115 5.61 14.27 -3.14
C GLN A 115 5.23 13.87 -1.71
N GLU A 116 3.94 13.80 -1.45
CA GLU A 116 3.35 13.26 -0.23
C GLU A 116 2.30 12.21 -0.60
N TYR A 117 2.28 11.11 0.11
CA TYR A 117 1.24 10.09 0.01
C TYR A 117 0.85 9.59 1.41
N THR A 118 -0.44 9.67 1.71
CA THR A 118 -0.97 9.43 3.05
C THR A 118 -1.84 8.18 3.02
N LEU A 119 -1.35 7.09 3.64
CA LEU A 119 -2.18 5.91 3.86
C LEU A 119 -3.19 6.22 4.99
N ALA A 120 -4.40 5.66 4.91
CA ALA A 120 -5.42 5.90 5.92
C ALA A 120 -6.22 4.62 6.26
N MET A 121 -6.22 4.26 7.55
CA MET A 121 -6.95 3.12 8.10
C MET A 121 -7.38 3.45 9.53
N LEU A 122 -8.64 3.20 9.87
CA LEU A 122 -9.12 3.34 11.25
C LEU A 122 -8.56 2.19 12.11
N PRO A 123 -8.33 2.40 13.42
CA PRO A 123 -7.92 1.33 14.32
C PRO A 123 -9.07 0.33 14.55
N ILE A 124 -8.85 -0.61 15.47
CA ILE A 124 -9.92 -1.21 16.27
C ILE A 124 -9.69 -0.68 17.69
N ASP A 125 -10.66 0.02 18.26
CA ASP A 125 -10.49 0.71 19.56
C ASP A 125 -10.52 -0.27 20.73
N THR A 126 -11.37 -1.29 20.61
CA THR A 126 -11.54 -2.41 21.56
C THR A 126 -12.33 -3.52 20.88
N PHE A 127 -12.18 -4.76 21.34
CA PHE A 127 -13.03 -5.87 20.92
C PHE A 127 -13.24 -6.86 22.08
N TYR A 128 -14.34 -7.61 22.02
CA TYR A 128 -14.63 -8.69 22.97
C TYR A 128 -15.55 -9.74 22.34
N ILE A 129 -15.52 -10.94 22.91
CA ILE A 129 -16.40 -12.04 22.51
C ILE A 129 -17.70 -11.91 23.30
N ILE A 130 -18.83 -11.91 22.58
CA ILE A 130 -20.17 -11.90 23.16
C ILE A 130 -20.37 -13.25 23.87
N ASP A 131 -20.92 -13.20 25.08
CA ASP A 131 -21.02 -14.32 26.03
C ASP A 131 -19.67 -14.94 26.46
N GLY A 132 -18.53 -14.31 26.08
CA GLY A 132 -17.18 -14.62 26.56
C GLY A 132 -16.58 -15.96 26.09
N LYS A 133 -17.22 -16.63 25.13
CA LYS A 133 -16.88 -18.02 24.73
C LYS A 133 -16.93 -18.22 23.23
N ALA A 134 -16.19 -19.21 22.76
CA ALA A 134 -16.33 -19.77 21.43
C ALA A 134 -16.69 -21.25 21.53
N SER A 135 -17.54 -21.79 20.65
CA SER A 135 -17.89 -23.21 20.63
C SER A 135 -17.63 -23.82 19.26
N LYS A 136 -16.95 -24.97 19.22
CA LYS A 136 -16.71 -25.72 17.98
C LYS A 136 -18.00 -26.25 17.34
N SER A 137 -19.09 -26.38 18.10
CA SER A 137 -20.40 -26.80 17.60
C SER A 137 -21.35 -25.65 17.25
N GLN A 138 -21.23 -24.47 17.87
CA GLN A 138 -22.15 -23.34 17.67
C GLN A 138 -21.53 -22.13 16.94
N GLY A 139 -20.21 -21.98 16.95
CA GLY A 139 -19.51 -20.78 16.49
C GLY A 139 -19.17 -19.82 17.64
N MET A 140 -18.96 -18.54 17.30
CA MET A 140 -18.81 -17.44 18.27
C MET A 140 -19.36 -16.13 17.69
N SER A 141 -19.75 -15.20 18.56
CA SER A 141 -20.06 -13.83 18.18
C SER A 141 -19.07 -12.87 18.84
N LEU A 142 -18.58 -11.88 18.10
CA LEU A 142 -17.57 -10.93 18.56
C LEU A 142 -17.97 -9.51 18.15
N TYR A 143 -17.81 -8.55 19.05
CA TYR A 143 -17.97 -7.12 18.77
C TYR A 143 -16.60 -6.45 18.74
N ALA A 144 -16.34 -5.61 17.74
CA ALA A 144 -15.10 -4.83 17.62
C ALA A 144 -15.42 -3.36 17.27
N GLN A 145 -15.23 -2.46 18.23
CA GLN A 145 -15.44 -1.02 18.05
C GLN A 145 -14.46 -0.46 17.01
N GLY A 146 -14.98 0.29 16.04
CA GLY A 146 -14.26 0.75 14.86
C GLY A 146 -14.05 -0.35 13.80
N GLY A 147 -14.43 -1.60 14.07
CA GLY A 147 -14.05 -2.77 13.28
C GLY A 147 -14.58 -2.80 11.85
N GLN A 148 -15.69 -2.11 11.56
CA GLN A 148 -16.38 -2.14 10.27
C GLN A 148 -15.39 -1.99 9.09
N LEU A 149 -15.36 -3.00 8.22
CA LEU A 149 -14.38 -3.11 7.14
C LEU A 149 -14.85 -2.38 5.88
N GLN A 150 -13.93 -1.68 5.23
CA GLN A 150 -14.10 -1.12 3.89
C GLN A 150 -13.73 -2.15 2.81
N ALA A 151 -14.05 -1.87 1.55
CA ALA A 151 -13.53 -2.67 0.43
C ALA A 151 -12.00 -2.54 0.35
N GLY A 152 -11.29 -3.66 0.22
CA GLY A 152 -9.82 -3.71 0.29
C GLY A 152 -9.25 -3.72 1.72
N GLU A 153 -10.12 -3.79 2.73
CA GLU A 153 -9.75 -4.10 4.11
C GLU A 153 -10.15 -5.53 4.47
N SER A 154 -9.42 -6.14 5.40
CA SER A 154 -9.74 -7.46 5.96
C SER A 154 -9.39 -7.55 7.44
N LEU A 155 -10.00 -8.51 8.13
CA LEU A 155 -9.82 -8.77 9.55
C LEU A 155 -9.34 -10.21 9.74
N VAL A 156 -8.06 -10.39 10.11
CA VAL A 156 -7.52 -11.69 10.47
C VAL A 156 -7.78 -11.93 11.95
N PHE A 157 -8.41 -13.05 12.28
CA PHE A 157 -8.55 -13.54 13.64
C PHE A 157 -7.41 -14.51 13.87
N LEU A 158 -6.54 -14.26 14.86
CA LEU A 158 -5.38 -15.11 15.14
C LEU A 158 -5.46 -15.61 16.58
N PHE A 159 -5.68 -16.92 16.71
CA PHE A 159 -5.73 -17.66 17.96
C PHE A 159 -4.40 -18.36 18.20
N ASN A 160 -3.93 -18.38 19.45
CA ASN A 160 -2.85 -19.25 19.90
C ASN A 160 -3.34 -20.07 21.11
N ASP A 161 -3.10 -21.38 21.10
CA ASP A 161 -3.37 -22.24 22.26
C ASP A 161 -2.24 -22.14 23.31
N ALA A 162 -2.44 -22.78 24.47
CA ALA A 162 -1.44 -22.86 25.54
C ALA A 162 -0.10 -23.55 25.14
N ASN A 163 -0.04 -24.20 23.97
CA ASN A 163 1.17 -24.81 23.40
C ASN A 163 1.82 -23.92 22.32
N ASN A 164 1.30 -22.72 22.07
CA ASN A 164 1.67 -21.80 20.97
C ASN A 164 1.38 -22.37 19.57
N ARG A 165 0.40 -23.26 19.42
CA ARG A 165 -0.17 -23.64 18.11
C ARG A 165 -1.06 -22.50 17.64
N ALA A 166 -0.66 -21.87 16.54
CA ALA A 166 -1.42 -20.79 15.91
C ALA A 166 -2.51 -21.34 14.98
N TYR A 167 -3.71 -20.76 15.04
CA TYR A 167 -4.79 -20.96 14.07
C TYR A 167 -5.35 -19.59 13.65
N SER A 168 -5.72 -19.44 12.39
CA SER A 168 -6.24 -18.17 11.89
C SER A 168 -7.18 -18.30 10.70
N PHE A 169 -8.19 -17.44 10.65
CA PHE A 169 -9.01 -17.20 9.47
C PHE A 169 -9.12 -15.69 9.19
N THR A 170 -9.52 -15.33 7.98
CA THR A 170 -9.72 -13.93 7.56
C THR A 170 -11.18 -13.68 7.21
N LEU A 171 -11.71 -12.53 7.61
CA LEU A 171 -12.93 -11.96 7.03
C LEU A 171 -12.54 -10.82 6.09
N GLU A 172 -12.94 -10.91 4.83
CA GLU A 172 -12.74 -9.86 3.83
C GLU A 172 -13.88 -8.82 3.91
N GLY A 173 -13.54 -7.54 3.73
CA GLY A 173 -14.51 -6.44 3.65
C GLY A 173 -15.17 -6.29 2.27
N PRO A 174 -16.25 -5.50 2.16
CA PRO A 174 -16.80 -4.63 3.20
C PRO A 174 -17.76 -5.35 4.17
N THR A 175 -17.92 -4.80 5.38
CA THR A 175 -18.93 -5.28 6.35
C THR A 175 -19.98 -4.21 6.68
N ASN A 176 -21.17 -4.65 7.09
CA ASN A 176 -22.31 -3.78 7.40
C ASN A 176 -22.41 -3.40 8.88
N GLY A 177 -21.35 -3.61 9.66
CA GLY A 177 -21.32 -3.35 11.10
C GLY A 177 -20.06 -3.89 11.78
N GLU A 178 -20.11 -3.85 13.11
CA GLU A 178 -19.01 -4.15 14.05
C GLU A 178 -19.22 -5.47 14.83
N GLU A 179 -20.36 -6.13 14.66
CA GLU A 179 -20.63 -7.48 15.16
C GLU A 179 -20.29 -8.51 14.09
N TYR A 180 -19.49 -9.52 14.47
CA TYR A 180 -19.03 -10.60 13.62
C TYR A 180 -19.52 -11.93 14.17
N ARG A 181 -20.30 -12.67 13.36
CA ARG A 181 -20.73 -14.03 13.68
C ARG A 181 -19.83 -15.01 12.93
N ILE A 182 -19.04 -15.74 13.68
CA ILE A 182 -18.08 -16.72 13.19
C ILE A 182 -18.74 -18.09 13.27
N SER A 183 -18.81 -18.80 12.15
CA SER A 183 -19.43 -20.12 12.10
C SER A 183 -18.58 -21.20 12.80
N ALA A 184 -19.23 -22.26 13.27
CA ALA A 184 -18.57 -23.46 13.79
C ALA A 184 -17.46 -23.99 12.85
N GLN A 185 -17.70 -23.98 11.54
CA GLN A 185 -16.72 -24.40 10.52
C GLN A 185 -15.44 -23.53 10.52
N GLN A 186 -15.55 -22.24 10.82
CA GLN A 186 -14.38 -21.35 10.94
C GLN A 186 -13.58 -21.58 12.23
N LEU A 187 -14.13 -22.36 13.18
CA LEU A 187 -13.48 -22.76 14.43
C LEU A 187 -13.05 -24.24 14.45
N GLU A 188 -13.28 -25.00 13.37
CA GLU A 188 -13.07 -26.45 13.30
C GLU A 188 -11.62 -26.85 13.64
N GLY A 189 -10.64 -26.02 13.25
CA GLY A 189 -9.21 -26.21 13.50
C GLY A 189 -8.68 -25.69 14.84
N LEU A 190 -9.51 -25.13 15.72
CA LEU A 190 -9.15 -24.89 17.12
C LEU A 190 -9.26 -26.19 17.92
N GLU A 191 -8.54 -26.35 19.02
CA GLU A 191 -8.87 -27.38 20.02
C GLU A 191 -9.76 -26.78 21.12
N PRO A 192 -10.46 -27.60 21.93
CA PRO A 192 -11.08 -27.12 23.16
C PRO A 192 -10.04 -26.61 24.18
N GLY A 193 -10.43 -25.67 25.02
CA GLY A 193 -9.60 -25.10 26.10
C GLY A 193 -9.19 -23.63 25.88
N PRO A 194 -8.32 -23.10 26.76
CA PRO A 194 -7.96 -21.68 26.77
C PRO A 194 -7.04 -21.30 25.59
N HIS A 195 -7.42 -20.24 24.89
CA HIS A 195 -6.68 -19.63 23.80
C HIS A 195 -6.52 -18.12 24.03
N GLN A 196 -5.49 -17.54 23.41
CA GLN A 196 -5.33 -16.10 23.25
C GLN A 196 -5.76 -15.70 21.84
N LEU A 197 -6.65 -14.73 21.72
CA LEU A 197 -7.09 -14.15 20.44
C LEU A 197 -6.57 -12.71 20.33
N TYR A 198 -5.98 -12.36 19.19
CA TYR A 198 -5.89 -10.96 18.75
C TYR A 198 -6.38 -10.82 17.31
N LEU A 199 -6.79 -9.59 16.97
CA LEU A 199 -7.26 -9.22 15.65
C LEU A 199 -6.18 -8.45 14.90
N VAL A 200 -6.03 -8.72 13.61
CA VAL A 200 -5.20 -7.92 12.71
C VAL A 200 -6.09 -7.29 11.64
N ARG A 201 -6.37 -6.00 11.77
CA ARG A 201 -6.99 -5.23 10.68
C ARG A 201 -5.93 -4.97 9.63
N LYS A 202 -6.22 -5.31 8.39
CA LYS A 202 -5.33 -5.12 7.24
C LYS A 202 -6.02 -4.26 6.19
N LYS A 203 -5.26 -3.43 5.47
CA LYS A 203 -5.74 -2.65 4.32
C LYS A 203 -4.73 -2.69 3.20
N ARG A 204 -5.15 -3.13 2.02
CA ARG A 204 -4.35 -3.07 0.79
C ARG A 204 -4.89 -2.00 -0.15
N MET A 205 -4.00 -1.13 -0.61
CA MET A 205 -4.29 -0.07 -1.57
C MET A 205 -3.37 -0.21 -2.78
N ALA A 206 -3.93 -0.04 -3.97
CA ALA A 206 -3.18 0.04 -5.21
C ALA A 206 -3.67 1.26 -6.00
N GLU A 207 -2.80 2.22 -6.26
CA GLU A 207 -3.16 3.50 -6.89
C GLU A 207 -2.23 3.82 -8.06
N LYS A 208 -2.79 4.39 -9.14
CA LYS A 208 -2.03 4.82 -10.32
C LYS A 208 -2.33 6.29 -10.62
N LYS A 209 -1.33 7.14 -10.43
CA LYS A 209 -1.32 8.57 -10.77
C LYS A 209 -0.34 8.83 -11.92
N PRO A 210 -0.45 9.97 -12.63
CA PRO A 210 0.54 10.35 -13.63
C PRO A 210 1.96 10.36 -13.04
N GLY A 211 2.85 9.54 -13.60
CA GLY A 211 4.25 9.40 -13.17
C GLY A 211 4.50 8.55 -11.91
N VAL A 212 3.47 8.08 -11.19
CA VAL A 212 3.66 7.22 -10.00
C VAL A 212 2.58 6.14 -9.86
N SER A 213 3.01 4.89 -9.69
CA SER A 213 2.17 3.78 -9.20
C SER A 213 2.56 3.49 -7.75
N ILE A 214 1.56 3.24 -6.90
CA ILE A 214 1.77 2.95 -5.48
C ILE A 214 1.05 1.65 -5.15
N LEU A 215 1.78 0.72 -4.53
CA LEU A 215 1.23 -0.42 -3.80
C LEU A 215 1.47 -0.17 -2.31
N ALA A 216 0.43 -0.29 -1.50
CA ALA A 216 0.54 -0.03 -0.07
C ALA A 216 -0.25 -1.03 0.78
N ASP A 217 0.35 -1.47 1.88
CA ASP A 217 -0.25 -2.33 2.88
C ASP A 217 -0.16 -1.66 4.27
N VAL A 218 -1.27 -1.66 5.01
CA VAL A 218 -1.34 -1.19 6.41
C VAL A 218 -1.86 -2.32 7.29
N GLU A 219 -1.23 -2.52 8.45
CA GLU A 219 -1.61 -3.53 9.45
C GLU A 219 -1.73 -2.89 10.84
N PHE A 220 -2.82 -3.19 11.54
CA PHE A 220 -3.05 -2.84 12.94
C PHE A 220 -3.34 -4.11 13.72
N TYR A 221 -2.44 -4.44 14.65
CA TYR A 221 -2.57 -5.57 15.57
C TYR A 221 -3.15 -5.05 16.88
N THR A 222 -4.31 -5.56 17.29
CA THR A 222 -4.89 -5.27 18.61
C THR A 222 -4.04 -5.86 19.73
N ARG A 223 -4.33 -5.48 20.97
CA ARG A 223 -4.03 -6.30 22.15
C ARG A 223 -4.68 -7.68 22.06
N LEU A 224 -4.19 -8.60 22.88
CA LEU A 224 -4.79 -9.92 23.07
C LEU A 224 -5.98 -9.86 24.03
N VAL A 225 -6.92 -10.77 23.83
CA VAL A 225 -7.95 -11.16 24.81
C VAL A 225 -7.87 -12.67 25.03
N GLU A 226 -8.31 -13.14 26.19
CA GLU A 226 -8.45 -14.56 26.48
C GLU A 226 -9.82 -15.07 25.98
N VAL A 227 -9.86 -16.32 25.52
CA VAL A 227 -11.08 -17.00 25.07
C VAL A 227 -11.04 -18.47 25.46
N GLU A 228 -12.12 -18.95 26.07
CA GLU A 228 -12.33 -20.39 26.26
C GLU A 228 -13.01 -20.97 25.01
N VAL A 229 -12.43 -22.03 24.45
CA VAL A 229 -13.01 -22.77 23.32
C VAL A 229 -13.72 -24.02 23.85
N GLU A 230 -15.04 -24.01 23.77
CA GLU A 230 -15.92 -25.14 24.09
C GLU A 230 -16.17 -26.04 22.85
N GLN A 231 -16.82 -27.18 23.08
CA GLN A 231 -17.02 -28.25 22.10
C GLN A 231 -18.12 -27.96 21.05
#